data_AF-A0A810E893-F1
#
_entry.id   AF-A0A810E893-F1
#
_cell.length_a   1.000
_cell.length_b   1.000
_cell.length_c   1.000
_cell.angle_alpha   90.00
_cell.angle_beta   90.00
_cell.angle_gamma   90.00
#
_symmetry.space_group_name_H-M   'P 1'
#
loop_
_entity.id
_entity.type
_entity.pdbx_description
1 polymer ?
#
loop_
_entity_poly.entity_id
_entity_poly.type
_entity_poly.pdbx_seq_one_letter_code
_entity_poly.pdbx_strand_id
1 'polypeptide(L)'
;MTLIAAMKQGNQGCIISDFRITNEVTHVQQDVGLKYIGFDNKLMIYMAGKPTFLLPKLEAILPTIKDQLNFENVDQANGPLKIVLKTIMADLDRDYESSIIGVFLNKSNQFKMFRMDLKYRGNGWEVLILPDQDFTWQVIGTGGILMHPDFFPTWHPFSLHEVFSNGLRPKIHEDETFSVKTVAESIEQTIRMRLLSLGRSVFKKLGISPVMSISTVEGSFLEVLAGDYEVTTYFPDKEMEVTKYAIQKAPGDTAKLVNQENKEIRAHQTNSDFPGTTTVSVIFDPLSVEGEDIPHPQYTLMQEMIPNPEEQLQVVRCVRHTVTREWSGESFEIRRNIKTQVKLTEHMVDSVPETILIVNQFDFTEGEDLYWEKVDLFDQQWIEQRYGNRSPFQLQSEEQNVVD
;
A
#
# COMPACT_ATOMS: atom_id res chain seq x y z
N MET A 1 -5.73 -11.88 4.74
CA MET A 1 -5.00 -10.87 3.95
C MET A 1 -5.36 -9.49 4.46
N THR A 2 -4.36 -8.60 4.64
CA THR A 2 -4.52 -7.30 5.32
C THR A 2 -3.35 -6.36 5.03
N LEU A 3 -3.60 -5.05 5.01
CA LEU A 3 -2.63 -4.00 5.20
C LEU A 3 -3.03 -3.15 6.41
N ILE A 4 -2.17 -3.13 7.42
CA ILE A 4 -2.19 -2.10 8.46
C ILE A 4 -0.77 -1.52 8.53
N ALA A 5 -0.64 -0.23 8.25
CA ALA A 5 0.60 0.52 8.38
C ALA A 5 0.46 1.51 9.53
N ALA A 6 1.45 1.59 10.42
CA ALA A 6 1.42 2.42 11.61
C ALA A 6 2.74 3.16 11.75
N MET A 7 2.68 4.46 12.05
CA MET A 7 3.84 5.34 12.20
C MET A 7 3.70 6.16 13.48
N LYS A 8 4.84 6.38 14.16
CA LYS A 8 4.95 7.20 15.36
C LYS A 8 6.17 8.13 15.25
N GLN A 9 5.98 9.37 15.66
CA GLN A 9 7.03 10.40 15.81
C GLN A 9 6.76 11.19 17.10
N GLY A 10 7.54 10.94 18.14
CA GLY A 10 7.31 11.56 19.45
C GLY A 10 5.92 11.23 19.99
N ASN A 11 5.09 12.26 20.17
CA ASN A 11 3.72 12.15 20.69
C ASN A 11 2.66 12.39 19.60
N GLN A 12 3.01 12.11 18.35
CA GLN A 12 2.12 12.09 17.20
C GLN A 12 2.26 10.76 16.45
N GLY A 13 1.17 10.29 15.85
CA GLY A 13 1.18 9.05 15.08
C GLY A 13 -0.01 8.93 14.15
N CYS A 14 0.07 7.98 13.23
CA CYS A 14 -1.07 7.61 12.40
C CYS A 14 -1.06 6.12 12.06
N ILE A 15 -2.24 5.60 11.74
CA ILE A 15 -2.47 4.21 11.34
C ILE A 15 -3.35 4.21 10.09
N ILE A 16 -2.90 3.51 9.06
CA ILE A 16 -3.63 3.28 7.82
C ILE A 16 -4.07 1.82 7.82
N SER A 17 -5.37 1.55 7.68
CA SER A 17 -5.90 0.18 7.68
C SER A 17 -6.89 0.00 6.52
N ASP A 18 -6.70 -1.06 5.75
CA ASP A 18 -7.63 -1.47 4.70
C ASP A 18 -8.87 -2.18 5.29
N PHE A 19 -9.91 -2.38 4.47
CA PHE A 19 -11.19 -3.00 4.88
C PHE A 19 -11.46 -4.39 4.28
N ARG A 20 -10.54 -4.92 3.47
CA ARG A 20 -10.79 -6.16 2.74
C ARG A 20 -10.67 -7.36 3.66
N ILE A 21 -11.69 -8.20 3.71
CA ILE A 21 -11.63 -9.54 4.27
C ILE A 21 -11.58 -10.53 3.12
N THR A 22 -10.72 -11.53 3.23
CA THR A 22 -10.63 -12.64 2.27
C THR A 22 -10.98 -13.93 2.99
N ASN A 23 -11.89 -14.71 2.43
CA ASN A 23 -12.12 -16.07 2.87
C ASN A 23 -10.96 -16.94 2.39
N GLU A 24 -10.21 -17.53 3.30
CA GLU A 24 -9.02 -18.33 2.98
C GLU A 24 -9.34 -19.60 2.16
N VAL A 25 -10.55 -20.14 2.28
CA VAL A 25 -10.97 -21.37 1.60
C VAL A 25 -11.50 -21.08 0.19
N THR A 26 -12.35 -20.06 0.06
CA THR A 26 -13.01 -19.75 -1.21
C THR A 26 -12.31 -18.67 -2.03
N HIS A 27 -11.31 -18.00 -1.44
CA HIS A 27 -10.65 -16.80 -1.98
C HIS A 27 -11.63 -15.65 -2.31
N VAL A 28 -12.86 -15.70 -1.78
CA VAL A 28 -13.83 -14.62 -1.94
C VAL A 28 -13.39 -13.43 -1.10
N GLN A 29 -13.36 -12.25 -1.73
CA GLN A 29 -12.92 -10.99 -1.12
C GLN A 29 -14.09 -10.02 -0.99
N GLN A 30 -14.15 -9.31 0.14
CA GLN A 30 -15.17 -8.28 0.42
C GLN A 30 -14.60 -7.12 1.23
N ASP A 31 -14.96 -5.90 0.85
CA ASP A 31 -14.55 -4.67 1.54
C ASP A 31 -15.60 -4.28 2.59
N VAL A 32 -15.56 -4.95 3.75
CA VAL A 32 -16.62 -4.88 4.79
C VAL A 32 -16.08 -4.90 6.24
N GLY A 33 -14.79 -5.14 6.43
CA GLY A 33 -14.23 -5.44 7.76
C GLY A 33 -13.54 -4.26 8.42
N LEU A 34 -13.99 -3.85 9.60
CA LEU A 34 -13.13 -3.11 10.51
C LEU A 34 -12.11 -4.08 11.11
N LYS A 35 -10.84 -3.76 10.97
CA LYS A 35 -9.74 -4.59 11.49
C LYS A 35 -9.25 -4.08 12.84
N TYR A 36 -10.13 -3.42 13.60
CA TYR A 36 -9.80 -2.87 14.89
C TYR A 36 -10.95 -2.91 15.89
N ILE A 37 -10.60 -2.89 17.18
CA ILE A 37 -11.53 -2.70 18.31
C ILE A 37 -11.00 -1.63 19.26
N GLY A 38 -11.92 -0.91 19.89
CA GLY A 38 -11.63 0.04 20.97
C GLY A 38 -12.05 -0.52 22.32
N PHE A 39 -11.29 -0.24 23.37
CA PHE A 39 -11.58 -0.66 24.74
C PHE A 39 -11.31 0.45 25.76
N ASP A 40 -12.30 0.71 26.62
CA ASP A 40 -12.27 1.68 27.73
C ASP A 40 -11.81 3.09 27.33
N ASN A 41 -12.01 3.50 26.08
CA ASN A 41 -11.52 4.77 25.50
C ASN A 41 -10.01 5.00 25.66
N LYS A 42 -9.24 3.95 25.94
CA LYS A 42 -7.80 4.03 26.19
C LYS A 42 -7.01 3.13 25.27
N LEU A 43 -7.56 2.00 24.86
CA LEU A 43 -6.87 1.03 24.03
C LEU A 43 -7.56 0.91 22.68
N MET A 44 -6.82 1.04 21.61
CA MET A 44 -7.23 0.66 20.27
C MET A 44 -6.33 -0.48 19.79
N ILE A 45 -6.91 -1.57 19.31
CA ILE A 45 -6.17 -2.74 18.79
C ILE A 45 -6.53 -2.89 17.32
N TYR A 46 -5.54 -2.85 16.43
CA TYR A 46 -5.64 -3.18 15.01
C TYR A 46 -5.03 -4.54 14.75
N MET A 47 -5.58 -5.31 13.81
CA MET A 47 -5.23 -6.71 13.61
C MET A 47 -5.10 -7.14 12.16
N ALA A 48 -4.00 -7.83 11.85
CA ALA A 48 -3.83 -8.65 10.66
C ALA A 48 -3.89 -10.15 11.01
N GLY A 49 -4.38 -10.98 10.10
CA GLY A 49 -4.63 -12.41 10.34
C GLY A 49 -6.12 -12.72 10.26
N LYS A 50 -6.70 -13.29 11.32
CA LYS A 50 -8.13 -13.67 11.41
C LYS A 50 -8.91 -12.72 12.34
N PRO A 51 -9.14 -11.44 11.95
CA PRO A 51 -9.77 -10.44 12.81
C PRO A 51 -11.19 -10.83 13.24
N THR A 52 -11.96 -11.47 12.35
CA THR A 52 -13.33 -11.96 12.61
C THR A 52 -13.42 -12.98 13.74
N PHE A 53 -12.30 -13.59 14.11
CA PHE A 53 -12.24 -14.58 15.18
C PHE A 53 -11.60 -14.00 16.46
N LEU A 54 -10.44 -13.36 16.34
CA LEU A 54 -9.65 -12.96 17.51
C LEU A 54 -10.11 -11.63 18.12
N LEU A 55 -10.60 -10.68 17.33
CA LEU A 55 -11.10 -9.41 17.86
C LEU A 55 -12.31 -9.60 18.79
N PRO A 56 -13.35 -10.41 18.44
CA PRO A 56 -14.45 -10.69 19.36
C PRO A 56 -14.02 -11.37 20.65
N LYS A 57 -13.03 -12.29 20.58
CA LYS A 57 -12.48 -12.94 21.78
C LYS A 57 -11.75 -11.94 22.68
N LEU A 58 -11.00 -11.01 22.09
CA LEU A 58 -10.34 -9.93 22.83
C LEU A 58 -11.36 -9.01 23.49
N GLU A 59 -12.39 -8.57 22.76
CA GLU A 59 -13.43 -7.71 23.29
C GLU A 59 -14.14 -8.34 24.50
N ALA A 60 -14.38 -9.65 24.49
CA ALA A 60 -15.00 -10.38 25.59
C ALA A 60 -14.10 -10.49 26.84
N ILE A 61 -12.78 -10.61 26.68
CA ILE A 61 -11.85 -10.87 27.80
C ILE A 61 -11.18 -9.60 28.35
N LEU A 62 -11.02 -8.55 27.55
CA LEU A 62 -10.41 -7.27 27.98
C LEU A 62 -11.06 -6.67 29.25
N PRO A 63 -12.40 -6.74 29.46
CA PRO A 63 -13.02 -6.31 30.70
C PRO A 63 -12.43 -6.95 31.96
N THR A 64 -11.95 -8.19 31.88
CA THR A 64 -11.41 -8.94 33.04
C THR A 64 -10.05 -8.44 33.52
N ILE A 65 -9.31 -7.73 32.66
CA ILE A 65 -7.99 -7.16 32.98
C ILE A 65 -8.00 -5.63 33.03
N LYS A 66 -9.18 -5.00 32.97
CA LYS A 66 -9.33 -3.54 32.89
C LYS A 66 -8.51 -2.79 33.95
N ASP A 67 -8.63 -3.22 35.21
CA ASP A 67 -7.99 -2.54 36.35
C ASP A 67 -6.50 -2.86 36.48
N GLN A 68 -6.02 -3.89 35.77
CA GLN A 68 -4.62 -4.27 35.74
C GLN A 68 -3.87 -3.55 34.61
N LEU A 69 -4.56 -3.24 33.52
CA LEU A 69 -3.96 -2.63 32.33
C LEU A 69 -3.70 -1.13 32.52
N ASN A 70 -2.45 -0.71 32.35
CA ASN A 70 -2.04 0.68 32.46
C ASN A 70 -0.89 1.02 31.51
N PHE A 71 -0.53 2.30 31.47
CA PHE A 71 0.50 2.83 30.56
C PHE A 71 1.86 2.14 30.73
N GLU A 72 2.24 1.77 31.95
CA GLU A 72 3.55 1.16 32.23
C GLU A 72 3.62 -0.30 31.78
N ASN A 73 2.49 -1.02 31.75
CA ASN A 73 2.48 -2.47 31.56
C ASN A 73 1.82 -2.98 30.28
N VAL A 74 1.16 -2.12 29.49
CA VAL A 74 0.41 -2.53 28.27
C VAL A 74 1.30 -3.22 27.23
N ASP A 75 2.55 -2.78 27.09
CA ASP A 75 3.52 -3.25 26.10
C ASP A 75 4.65 -4.10 26.73
N GLN A 76 4.47 -4.57 27.95
CA GLN A 76 5.50 -5.32 28.67
C GLN A 76 5.49 -6.81 28.35
N ALA A 77 6.68 -7.42 28.35
CA ALA A 77 6.88 -8.84 28.07
C ALA A 77 6.15 -9.79 29.05
N ASN A 78 5.77 -9.31 30.23
CA ASN A 78 4.97 -10.04 31.22
C ASN A 78 3.69 -9.26 31.60
N GLY A 79 3.25 -8.35 30.73
CA GLY A 79 2.08 -7.50 30.95
C GLY A 79 0.75 -8.27 30.84
N PRO A 80 -0.35 -7.72 31.40
CA PRO A 80 -1.66 -8.37 31.43
C PRO A 80 -2.22 -8.64 30.03
N LEU A 81 -1.98 -7.75 29.06
CA LEU A 81 -2.44 -7.92 27.68
C LEU A 81 -1.82 -9.18 27.03
N LYS A 82 -0.52 -9.41 27.24
CA LYS A 82 0.18 -10.60 26.72
C LYS A 82 -0.36 -11.89 27.33
N ILE A 83 -0.63 -11.88 28.64
CA ILE A 83 -1.17 -13.04 29.35
C ILE A 83 -2.54 -13.40 28.76
N VAL A 84 -3.40 -12.41 28.57
CA VAL A 84 -4.71 -12.58 27.92
C VAL A 84 -4.59 -13.17 26.52
N LEU A 85 -3.69 -12.64 25.69
CA LEU A 85 -3.45 -13.16 24.35
C LEU A 85 -3.00 -14.62 24.39
N LYS A 86 -2.05 -14.98 25.27
CA LYS A 86 -1.63 -16.38 25.45
C LYS A 86 -2.77 -17.30 25.87
N THR A 87 -3.66 -16.84 26.74
CA THR A 87 -4.84 -17.62 27.16
C THR A 87 -5.78 -17.86 25.99
N ILE A 88 -6.10 -16.82 25.20
CA ILE A 88 -6.94 -17.00 24.00
C ILE A 88 -6.28 -17.95 23.00
N MET A 89 -4.96 -17.85 22.85
CA MET A 89 -4.21 -18.63 21.88
C MET A 89 -4.14 -20.12 22.23
N ALA A 90 -4.21 -20.49 23.51
CA ALA A 90 -4.12 -21.89 23.95
C ALA A 90 -5.13 -22.81 23.25
N ASP A 91 -6.27 -22.26 22.81
CA ASP A 91 -7.35 -23.00 22.13
C ASP A 91 -7.29 -22.94 20.60
N LEU A 92 -6.21 -22.42 20.01
CA LEU A 92 -6.08 -22.21 18.56
C LEU A 92 -5.28 -23.30 17.87
N ASP A 93 -5.58 -23.47 16.58
CA ASP A 93 -4.82 -24.35 15.69
C ASP A 93 -3.37 -23.86 15.55
N ARG A 94 -2.44 -24.82 15.42
CA ARG A 94 -1.00 -24.55 15.41
C ARG A 94 -0.51 -23.76 14.20
N ASP A 95 -1.31 -23.67 13.14
CA ASP A 95 -1.02 -22.88 11.95
C ASP A 95 -1.57 -21.44 12.04
N TYR A 96 -2.25 -21.09 13.14
CA TYR A 96 -2.78 -19.76 13.33
C TYR A 96 -1.65 -18.74 13.53
N GLU A 97 -1.64 -17.70 12.70
CA GLU A 97 -0.76 -16.54 12.82
C GLU A 97 -1.55 -15.24 12.81
N SER A 98 -1.15 -14.28 13.64
CA SER A 98 -1.74 -12.94 13.63
C SER A 98 -0.73 -11.91 14.12
N SER A 99 -0.93 -10.67 13.71
CA SER A 99 -0.17 -9.51 14.16
C SER A 99 -1.12 -8.43 14.63
N ILE A 100 -0.71 -7.72 15.68
CA ILE A 100 -1.48 -6.65 16.30
C ILE A 100 -0.64 -5.37 16.30
N ILE A 101 -1.27 -4.23 15.99
CA ILE A 101 -0.80 -2.91 16.39
C ILE A 101 -1.73 -2.41 17.49
N GLY A 102 -1.19 -2.07 18.66
CA GLY A 102 -1.94 -1.48 19.76
C GLY A 102 -1.59 -0.01 19.95
N VAL A 103 -2.59 0.82 20.23
CA VAL A 103 -2.42 2.21 20.70
C VAL A 103 -3.05 2.34 22.08
N PHE A 104 -2.27 2.78 23.06
CA PHE A 104 -2.74 2.99 24.43
C PHE A 104 -2.58 4.45 24.85
N LEU A 105 -3.68 5.10 25.22
CA LEU A 105 -3.76 6.50 25.62
C LEU A 105 -3.72 6.61 27.15
N ASN A 106 -2.93 7.55 27.67
CA ASN A 106 -2.95 7.90 29.10
C ASN A 106 -3.64 9.24 29.35
N LYS A 107 -3.94 9.53 30.62
CA LYS A 107 -4.53 10.82 31.03
C LYS A 107 -3.53 11.99 31.04
N SER A 108 -2.25 11.70 30.87
CA SER A 108 -1.14 12.66 30.91
C SER A 108 -0.80 13.23 29.54
N ASN A 109 -1.75 13.18 28.59
CA ASN A 109 -1.57 13.61 27.21
C ASN A 109 -0.45 12.87 26.45
N GLN A 110 -0.28 11.58 26.70
CA GLN A 110 0.67 10.73 25.96
C GLN A 110 0.00 9.45 25.48
N PHE A 111 0.61 8.83 24.47
CA PHE A 111 0.25 7.49 24.04
C PHE A 111 1.46 6.57 23.90
N LYS A 112 1.18 5.27 23.91
CA LYS A 112 2.08 4.21 23.46
C LYS A 112 1.54 3.57 22.20
N MET A 113 2.42 3.24 21.27
CA MET A 113 2.12 2.39 20.11
C MET A 113 3.05 1.19 20.13
N PHE A 114 2.52 -0.01 20.06
CA PHE A 114 3.30 -1.24 20.16
C PHE A 114 2.81 -2.27 19.13
N ARG A 115 3.67 -3.24 18.81
CA ARG A 115 3.30 -4.38 17.96
C ARG A 115 3.37 -5.67 18.76
N MET A 116 2.44 -6.58 18.52
CA MET A 116 2.51 -7.95 19.01
C MET A 116 2.35 -8.93 17.85
N ASP A 117 3.22 -9.93 17.75
CA ASP A 117 3.09 -11.04 16.80
C ASP A 117 2.76 -12.33 17.55
N LEU A 118 1.77 -13.05 17.03
CA LEU A 118 1.14 -14.21 17.63
C LEU A 118 1.42 -15.42 16.73
N LYS A 119 2.28 -16.33 17.16
CA LYS A 119 2.71 -17.49 16.35
C LYS A 119 2.93 -18.73 17.20
N TYR A 120 2.60 -19.90 16.66
CA TYR A 120 2.97 -21.16 17.27
C TYR A 120 4.38 -21.53 16.83
N ARG A 121 5.29 -21.76 17.79
CA ARG A 121 6.67 -22.15 17.51
C ARG A 121 7.13 -23.26 18.45
N GLY A 122 7.78 -24.27 17.88
CA GLY A 122 8.20 -25.45 18.62
C GLY A 122 7.01 -26.14 19.29
N ASN A 123 6.97 -26.08 20.63
CA ASN A 123 5.95 -26.75 21.45
C ASN A 123 4.95 -25.79 22.10
N GLY A 124 4.89 -24.51 21.71
CA GLY A 124 4.00 -23.56 22.36
C GLY A 124 3.72 -22.27 21.60
N TRP A 125 2.76 -21.52 22.14
CA TRP A 125 2.39 -20.21 21.65
C TRP A 125 3.37 -19.14 22.11
N GLU A 126 3.93 -18.43 21.13
CA GLU A 126 4.78 -17.27 21.36
C GLU A 126 4.02 -15.98 21.05
N VAL A 127 4.17 -15.00 21.94
CA VAL A 127 3.73 -13.62 21.73
C VAL A 127 4.98 -12.75 21.80
N LEU A 128 5.46 -12.36 20.62
CA LEU A 128 6.59 -11.44 20.47
C LEU A 128 6.05 -10.02 20.55
N ILE A 129 6.73 -9.15 21.30
CA ILE A 129 6.30 -7.77 21.49
C ILE A 129 7.43 -6.85 21.02
N LEU A 130 7.10 -5.91 20.14
CA LEU A 130 7.90 -4.72 19.88
C LEU A 130 7.30 -3.59 20.74
N PRO A 131 7.96 -3.21 21.84
CA PRO A 131 7.44 -2.22 22.77
C PRO A 131 7.48 -0.81 22.17
N ASP A 132 6.82 0.14 22.82
CA ASP A 132 6.68 1.52 22.32
C ASP A 132 8.02 2.24 22.10
N GLN A 133 8.99 1.99 22.99
CA GLN A 133 10.32 2.58 22.90
C GLN A 133 11.07 2.20 21.61
N ASP A 134 10.75 1.04 21.03
CA ASP A 134 11.38 0.51 19.82
C ASP A 134 10.46 0.67 18.59
N PHE A 135 9.28 1.27 18.78
CA PHE A 135 8.29 1.45 17.74
C PHE A 135 8.49 2.79 17.02
N THR A 136 8.87 2.72 15.74
CA THR A 136 8.93 3.89 14.84
C THR A 136 7.87 3.80 13.77
N TRP A 137 7.88 2.72 13.00
CA TRP A 137 6.83 2.40 12.04
C TRP A 137 6.78 0.90 11.80
N GLN A 138 5.61 0.38 11.46
CA GLN A 138 5.38 -1.04 11.20
C GLN A 138 4.33 -1.20 10.10
N VAL A 139 4.49 -2.24 9.28
CA VAL A 139 3.44 -2.73 8.40
C VAL A 139 3.17 -4.19 8.74
N ILE A 140 1.91 -4.54 8.98
CA ILE A 140 1.48 -5.91 9.28
C ILE A 140 0.50 -6.43 8.24
N GLY A 141 0.47 -7.76 8.08
CA GLY A 141 -0.31 -8.46 7.06
C GLY A 141 0.41 -8.59 5.71
N THR A 142 -0.35 -8.94 4.68
CA THR A 142 0.14 -9.08 3.30
C THR A 142 0.66 -7.76 2.73
N GLY A 143 0.26 -6.61 3.29
CA GLY A 143 0.81 -5.28 2.99
C GLY A 143 2.30 -5.11 3.32
N GLY A 144 2.92 -6.05 4.04
CA GLY A 144 4.35 -6.05 4.33
C GLY A 144 5.24 -6.00 3.08
N ILE A 145 4.71 -6.35 1.90
CA ILE A 145 5.38 -6.19 0.60
C ILE A 145 5.94 -4.78 0.40
N LEU A 146 5.26 -3.75 0.92
CA LEU A 146 5.67 -2.34 0.84
C LEU A 146 7.09 -2.09 1.36
N MET A 147 7.51 -2.88 2.34
CA MET A 147 8.81 -2.79 3.00
C MET A 147 9.89 -3.60 2.28
N HIS A 148 9.53 -4.42 1.29
CA HIS A 148 10.46 -5.37 0.69
C HIS A 148 11.21 -4.73 -0.50
N PRO A 149 12.56 -4.60 -0.43
CA PRO A 149 13.32 -3.85 -1.42
C PRO A 149 13.25 -4.47 -2.82
N ASP A 150 13.13 -5.81 -2.91
CA ASP A 150 13.06 -6.50 -4.20
C ASP A 150 11.84 -6.14 -5.06
N PHE A 151 10.76 -5.64 -4.45
CA PHE A 151 9.53 -5.27 -5.14
C PHE A 151 9.54 -3.80 -5.57
N PHE A 152 10.43 -2.98 -5.00
CA PHE A 152 10.53 -1.55 -5.30
C PHE A 152 11.98 -1.12 -5.55
N PRO A 153 12.68 -1.73 -6.53
CA PRO A 153 14.12 -1.60 -6.72
C PRO A 153 14.56 -0.18 -7.14
N THR A 154 13.65 0.58 -7.76
CA THR A 154 13.91 1.95 -8.24
C THR A 154 13.53 3.03 -7.23
N TRP A 155 12.88 2.65 -6.13
CA TRP A 155 12.51 3.56 -5.06
C TRP A 155 13.57 3.41 -3.97
N HIS A 156 14.43 4.42 -3.80
CA HIS A 156 15.38 4.57 -2.68
C HIS A 156 14.76 4.19 -1.32
N PRO A 157 15.56 3.85 -0.27
CA PRO A 157 15.06 3.20 0.95
C PRO A 157 13.78 3.88 1.44
N PHE A 158 12.67 3.21 1.19
CA PHE A 158 11.36 3.78 1.41
C PHE A 158 11.01 3.61 2.86
N SER A 159 10.80 4.74 3.52
CA SER A 159 10.43 4.78 4.92
C SER A 159 9.17 5.62 5.06
N LEU A 160 8.06 4.98 5.39
CA LEU A 160 6.84 5.69 5.78
C LEU A 160 7.11 6.60 6.99
N HIS A 161 8.05 6.21 7.85
CA HIS A 161 8.49 7.05 8.95
C HIS A 161 9.22 8.32 8.48
N GLU A 162 10.04 8.27 7.43
CA GLU A 162 10.69 9.46 6.88
C GLU A 162 9.67 10.39 6.25
N VAL A 163 8.71 9.86 5.47
CA VAL A 163 7.61 10.66 4.90
C VAL A 163 6.81 11.32 6.02
N PHE A 164 6.45 10.56 7.06
CA PHE A 164 5.70 11.07 8.21
C PHE A 164 6.49 12.14 8.98
N SER A 165 7.76 11.86 9.29
CA SER A 165 8.62 12.76 10.05
C SER A 165 8.94 14.04 9.30
N ASN A 166 9.18 13.96 7.98
CA ASN A 166 9.46 15.14 7.16
C ASN A 166 8.22 16.01 6.99
N GLY A 167 7.02 15.39 6.86
CA GLY A 167 5.77 16.13 6.81
C GLY A 167 5.46 16.92 8.09
N LEU A 168 5.90 16.43 9.25
CA LEU A 168 5.68 17.10 10.55
C LEU A 168 6.76 18.14 10.92
N ARG A 169 7.87 18.22 10.16
CA ARG A 169 8.93 19.21 10.45
C ARG A 169 8.45 20.62 10.10
N PRO A 170 8.79 21.64 10.90
CA PRO A 170 8.62 23.04 10.51
C PRO A 170 9.39 23.32 9.22
N LYS A 171 8.78 24.02 8.28
CA LYS A 171 9.48 24.45 7.08
C LYS A 171 10.47 25.55 7.46
N ILE A 172 11.65 25.55 6.83
CA ILE A 172 12.78 26.44 7.15
C ILE A 172 12.43 27.93 7.05
N HIS A 173 11.37 28.28 6.32
CA HIS A 173 10.94 29.67 6.07
C HIS A 173 9.45 29.93 6.31
N GLU A 174 8.68 28.95 6.82
CA GLU A 174 7.26 29.10 7.12
C GLU A 174 7.00 28.48 8.49
N ASP A 175 6.37 29.24 9.41
CA ASP A 175 5.87 28.74 10.70
C ASP A 175 4.72 27.70 10.54
N GLU A 176 4.54 27.14 9.35
CA GLU A 176 3.50 26.19 9.00
C GLU A 176 4.05 24.76 9.03
N THR A 177 3.67 24.02 10.07
CA THR A 177 3.74 22.55 10.09
C THR A 177 2.46 21.98 9.48
N PHE A 178 2.56 20.94 8.66
CA PHE A 178 1.36 20.21 8.24
C PHE A 178 0.72 19.51 9.44
N SER A 179 -0.61 19.49 9.47
CA SER A 179 -1.35 18.74 10.49
C SER A 179 -1.08 17.23 10.36
N VAL A 180 -1.18 16.48 11.46
CA VAL A 180 -1.03 15.01 11.46
C VAL A 180 -2.00 14.36 10.47
N LYS A 181 -3.21 14.91 10.35
CA LYS A 181 -4.21 14.47 9.36
C LYS A 181 -3.69 14.59 7.93
N THR A 182 -3.20 15.77 7.54
CA THR A 182 -2.67 16.01 6.19
C THR A 182 -1.50 15.10 5.86
N VAL A 183 -0.60 14.88 6.82
CA VAL A 183 0.53 13.97 6.64
C VAL A 183 0.03 12.51 6.51
N ALA A 184 -0.96 12.10 7.30
CA ALA A 184 -1.54 10.76 7.23
C ALA A 184 -2.26 10.49 5.89
N GLU A 185 -2.94 11.47 5.32
CA GLU A 185 -3.51 11.40 3.96
C GLU A 185 -2.41 11.23 2.90
N SER A 186 -1.29 11.94 3.02
CA SER A 186 -0.13 11.78 2.13
C SER A 186 0.49 10.38 2.24
N ILE A 187 0.56 9.82 3.45
CA ILE A 187 1.01 8.44 3.68
C ILE A 187 0.08 7.44 2.99
N GLU A 188 -1.24 7.58 3.15
CA GLU A 188 -2.23 6.70 2.49
C GLU A 188 -2.04 6.72 0.97
N GLN A 189 -1.95 7.92 0.39
CA GLN A 189 -1.71 8.08 -1.04
C GLN A 189 -0.37 7.47 -1.47
N THR A 190 0.67 7.62 -0.66
CA THR A 190 1.99 7.05 -0.94
C THR A 190 1.94 5.52 -0.93
N ILE A 191 1.25 4.92 0.04
CA ILE A 191 1.01 3.47 0.10
C ILE A 191 0.29 3.00 -1.17
N ARG A 192 -0.79 3.70 -1.55
CA ARG A 192 -1.59 3.38 -2.74
C ARG A 192 -0.77 3.44 -4.02
N MET A 193 -0.02 4.53 -4.23
CA MET A 193 0.83 4.71 -5.40
C MET A 193 1.93 3.64 -5.48
N ARG A 194 2.49 3.28 -4.33
CA ARG A 194 3.49 2.22 -4.24
C ARG A 194 2.89 0.87 -4.60
N LEU A 195 1.72 0.50 -4.06
CA LEU A 195 1.04 -0.73 -4.47
C LEU A 195 0.74 -0.75 -5.97
N LEU A 196 0.17 0.33 -6.51
CA LEU A 196 -0.17 0.44 -7.94
C LEU A 196 1.05 0.30 -8.88
N SER A 197 2.27 0.58 -8.40
CA SER A 197 3.48 0.34 -9.19
C SER A 197 3.76 -1.15 -9.44
N LEU A 198 3.10 -2.06 -8.72
CA LEU A 198 3.14 -3.52 -8.92
C LEU A 198 2.06 -4.03 -9.89
N GLY A 199 1.25 -3.14 -10.46
CA GLY A 199 0.10 -3.49 -11.31
C GLY A 199 -1.24 -3.13 -10.66
N ARG A 200 -2.31 -3.12 -11.47
CA ARG A 200 -3.68 -2.81 -11.00
C ARG A 200 -4.25 -3.95 -10.18
N SER A 201 -3.90 -5.19 -10.51
CA SER A 201 -4.39 -6.40 -9.84
C SER A 201 -3.82 -6.59 -8.44
N VAL A 202 -2.83 -5.79 -8.03
CA VAL A 202 -2.12 -5.87 -6.73
C VAL A 202 -3.09 -5.94 -5.54
N PHE A 203 -4.17 -5.16 -5.55
CA PHE A 203 -5.17 -5.13 -4.48
C PHE A 203 -5.93 -6.45 -4.36
N LYS A 204 -6.23 -7.09 -5.50
CA LYS A 204 -6.84 -8.41 -5.55
C LYS A 204 -5.84 -9.49 -5.11
N LYS A 205 -4.64 -9.52 -5.69
CA LYS A 205 -3.59 -10.48 -5.33
C LYS A 205 -3.27 -10.46 -3.83
N LEU A 206 -3.08 -9.27 -3.27
CA LEU A 206 -2.72 -9.12 -1.86
C LEU A 206 -3.92 -9.16 -0.91
N GLY A 207 -5.15 -9.20 -1.42
CA GLY A 207 -6.38 -9.09 -0.63
C GLY A 207 -6.41 -7.83 0.22
N ILE A 208 -6.03 -6.70 -0.36
CA ILE A 208 -6.01 -5.37 0.26
C ILE A 208 -7.08 -4.52 -0.42
N SER A 209 -7.88 -3.81 0.37
CA SER A 209 -8.83 -2.84 -0.17
C SER A 209 -8.10 -1.59 -0.71
N PRO A 210 -8.47 -1.05 -1.88
CA PRO A 210 -7.99 0.25 -2.35
C PRO A 210 -8.55 1.42 -1.52
N VAL A 211 -9.56 1.14 -0.71
CA VAL A 211 -10.18 2.04 0.27
C VAL A 211 -9.57 1.74 1.65
N MET A 212 -9.14 2.77 2.38
CA MET A 212 -8.41 2.64 3.65
C MET A 212 -8.92 3.64 4.71
N SER A 213 -9.07 3.20 5.95
CA SER A 213 -9.24 4.09 7.10
C SER A 213 -7.92 4.74 7.47
N ILE A 214 -8.01 5.98 7.95
CA ILE A 214 -6.91 6.71 8.54
C ILE A 214 -7.26 6.93 10.02
N SER A 215 -6.34 6.59 10.91
CA SER A 215 -6.46 6.96 12.32
C SER A 215 -5.30 7.86 12.69
N THR A 216 -5.59 8.98 13.33
CA THR A 216 -4.59 9.95 13.79
C THR A 216 -4.53 9.90 15.31
N VAL A 217 -3.32 10.09 15.86
CA VAL A 217 -3.10 10.13 17.30
C VAL A 217 -2.22 11.31 17.64
N GLU A 218 -2.69 12.16 18.56
CA GLU A 218 -1.96 13.31 19.08
C GLU A 218 -2.13 13.35 20.60
N GLY A 219 -1.06 13.08 21.33
CA GLY A 219 -1.11 12.96 22.79
C GLY A 219 -2.09 11.89 23.27
N SER A 220 -3.10 12.28 24.04
CA SER A 220 -4.14 11.37 24.53
C SER A 220 -5.42 11.38 23.68
N PHE A 221 -5.34 11.87 22.45
CA PHE A 221 -6.46 11.94 21.52
C PHE A 221 -6.19 11.02 20.34
N LEU A 222 -7.16 10.15 20.04
CA LEU A 222 -7.16 9.30 18.86
C LEU A 222 -8.46 9.55 18.09
N GLU A 223 -8.33 9.85 16.81
CA GLU A 223 -9.45 10.00 15.89
C GLU A 223 -9.35 8.92 14.80
N VAL A 224 -10.48 8.30 14.47
CA VAL A 224 -10.57 7.38 13.33
C VAL A 224 -11.38 8.05 12.25
N LEU A 225 -10.71 8.41 11.16
CA LEU A 225 -11.26 8.97 9.96
C LEU A 225 -11.61 7.83 9.01
N ALA A 226 -12.90 7.56 8.92
CA ALA A 226 -13.47 6.65 7.95
C ALA A 226 -13.61 7.46 6.65
N GLY A 227 -12.64 7.33 5.73
CA GLY A 227 -12.45 8.26 4.60
C GLY A 227 -13.69 8.54 3.76
N ASP A 228 -13.76 9.77 3.22
CA ASP A 228 -14.68 10.18 2.17
C ASP A 228 -13.97 10.03 0.81
N TYR A 229 -14.61 9.35 -0.13
CA TYR A 229 -14.07 9.10 -1.46
C TYR A 229 -14.94 9.73 -2.52
N GLU A 230 -14.30 10.42 -3.47
CA GLU A 230 -14.92 10.92 -4.68
C GLU A 230 -14.21 10.27 -5.88
N VAL A 231 -14.98 9.60 -6.74
CA VAL A 231 -14.48 9.03 -8.00
C VAL A 231 -15.15 9.75 -9.14
N THR A 232 -14.33 10.27 -10.04
CA THR A 232 -14.78 10.90 -11.27
C THR A 232 -14.42 10.00 -12.44
N THR A 233 -15.43 9.44 -13.09
CA THR A 233 -15.28 8.55 -14.25
C THR A 233 -15.54 9.33 -15.52
N TYR A 234 -14.59 9.29 -16.45
CA TYR A 234 -14.70 9.90 -17.77
C TYR A 234 -15.01 8.85 -18.82
N PHE A 235 -16.04 9.10 -19.63
CA PHE A 235 -16.38 8.28 -20.78
C PHE A 235 -16.26 9.12 -22.06
N PRO A 236 -15.74 8.56 -23.18
CA PRO A 236 -15.63 9.30 -24.44
C PRO A 236 -16.98 9.82 -24.96
N ASP A 237 -18.04 9.04 -24.73
CA ASP A 237 -19.38 9.29 -25.31
C ASP A 237 -20.48 9.44 -24.25
N LYS A 238 -20.13 9.66 -22.98
CA LYS A 238 -21.10 9.88 -21.90
C LYS A 238 -20.68 11.06 -21.03
N GLU A 239 -21.66 11.63 -20.34
CA GLU A 239 -21.37 12.62 -19.31
C GLU A 239 -20.46 12.05 -18.23
N MET A 240 -19.60 12.92 -17.71
CA MET A 240 -18.74 12.64 -16.57
C MET A 240 -19.59 12.18 -15.39
N GLU A 241 -19.25 11.02 -14.81
CA GLU A 241 -19.94 10.48 -13.65
C GLU A 241 -19.10 10.75 -12.40
N VAL A 242 -19.66 11.46 -11.43
CA VAL A 242 -19.03 11.68 -10.11
C VAL A 242 -19.78 10.86 -9.08
N THR A 243 -19.07 9.98 -8.38
CA THR A 243 -19.67 9.17 -7.32
C THR A 243 -18.92 9.35 -6.00
N LYS A 244 -19.69 9.65 -4.94
CA LYS A 244 -19.20 10.00 -3.61
C LYS A 244 -19.64 8.97 -2.57
N TYR A 245 -18.72 8.56 -1.72
CA TYR A 245 -18.95 7.53 -0.70
C TYR A 245 -18.22 7.80 0.60
N ALA A 246 -18.77 7.30 1.71
CA ALA A 246 -18.19 7.38 3.04
C ALA A 246 -18.19 6.01 3.71
N ILE A 247 -17.24 5.77 4.61
CA ILE A 247 -17.24 4.56 5.45
C ILE A 247 -17.99 4.87 6.76
N GLN A 248 -18.94 4.02 7.11
CA GLN A 248 -19.68 4.10 8.36
C GLN A 248 -19.48 2.84 9.21
N LYS A 249 -19.32 3.03 10.52
CA LYS A 249 -19.37 1.91 11.48
C LYS A 249 -20.80 1.41 11.60
N ALA A 250 -21.02 0.13 11.31
CA ALA A 250 -22.28 -0.56 11.53
C ALA A 250 -22.24 -1.40 12.83
N PRO A 251 -23.40 -1.85 13.35
CA PRO A 251 -23.43 -2.73 14.51
C PRO A 251 -22.57 -4.00 14.33
N GLY A 252 -21.91 -4.46 15.39
CA GLY A 252 -21.11 -5.69 15.39
C GLY A 252 -19.74 -5.59 14.71
N ASP A 253 -19.03 -4.47 14.86
CA ASP A 253 -17.69 -4.21 14.29
C ASP A 253 -17.59 -4.39 12.77
N THR A 254 -18.69 -4.15 12.07
CA THR A 254 -18.72 -4.12 10.61
C THR A 254 -18.55 -2.70 10.09
N ALA A 255 -17.92 -2.57 8.92
CA ALA A 255 -17.93 -1.34 8.15
C ALA A 255 -18.97 -1.47 7.04
N LYS A 256 -19.66 -0.37 6.72
CA LYS A 256 -20.42 -0.23 5.49
C LYS A 256 -19.85 0.95 4.72
N LEU A 257 -19.60 0.77 3.44
CA LEU A 257 -19.50 1.93 2.56
C LEU A 257 -20.92 2.38 2.24
N VAL A 258 -21.17 3.68 2.25
CA VAL A 258 -22.45 4.26 1.87
C VAL A 258 -22.24 5.38 0.86
N ASN A 259 -23.21 5.59 -0.03
CA ASN A 259 -23.23 6.77 -0.91
C ASN A 259 -23.82 8.00 -0.19
N GLN A 260 -23.92 9.12 -0.90
CA GLN A 260 -24.50 10.37 -0.38
C GLN A 260 -25.97 10.25 0.06
N GLU A 261 -26.70 9.26 -0.44
CA GLU A 261 -28.09 8.96 -0.05
C GLU A 261 -28.17 7.98 1.13
N ASN A 262 -27.03 7.68 1.76
CA ASN A 262 -26.89 6.69 2.83
C ASN A 262 -27.28 5.26 2.42
N LYS A 263 -27.24 4.95 1.11
CA LYS A 263 -27.43 3.59 0.59
C LYS A 263 -26.11 2.82 0.68
N GLU A 264 -26.17 1.59 1.18
CA GLU A 264 -25.01 0.70 1.27
C GLU A 264 -24.47 0.42 -0.14
N ILE A 265 -23.16 0.60 -0.30
CA ILE A 265 -22.40 0.30 -1.50
C ILE A 265 -21.27 -0.65 -1.15
N ARG A 266 -20.81 -1.40 -2.14
CA ARG A 266 -19.73 -2.36 -1.97
C ARG A 266 -18.61 -2.00 -2.93
N ALA A 267 -17.41 -1.81 -2.38
CA ALA A 267 -16.23 -1.47 -3.18
C ALA A 267 -15.83 -2.66 -4.08
N HIS A 268 -15.89 -3.90 -3.58
CA HIS A 268 -15.51 -5.05 -4.39
C HIS A 268 -16.09 -6.36 -3.84
N GLN A 269 -16.50 -7.26 -4.73
CA GLN A 269 -16.89 -8.63 -4.42
C GLN A 269 -16.44 -9.56 -5.55
N THR A 270 -15.51 -10.47 -5.27
CA THR A 270 -15.03 -11.42 -6.31
C THR A 270 -16.03 -12.51 -6.66
N ASN A 271 -17.05 -12.75 -5.83
CA ASN A 271 -18.12 -13.72 -6.13
C ASN A 271 -19.37 -13.57 -5.25
N SER A 272 -20.57 -13.95 -5.74
CA SER A 272 -21.88 -13.78 -5.08
C SER A 272 -22.15 -14.63 -3.84
N ASP A 273 -21.30 -15.60 -3.52
CA ASP A 273 -21.65 -16.72 -2.63
C ASP A 273 -21.49 -16.47 -1.12
N PHE A 274 -21.48 -15.21 -0.67
CA PHE A 274 -21.45 -14.92 0.76
C PHE A 274 -22.87 -14.93 1.35
N PRO A 275 -23.14 -15.70 2.41
CA PRO A 275 -24.48 -15.83 2.97
C PRO A 275 -24.99 -14.47 3.47
N GLY A 276 -26.20 -14.09 3.03
CA GLY A 276 -26.89 -12.86 3.44
C GLY A 276 -26.83 -11.68 2.46
N THR A 277 -26.40 -11.90 1.21
CA THR A 277 -26.20 -10.80 0.24
C THR A 277 -27.29 -10.80 -0.84
N THR A 278 -28.29 -9.92 -0.67
CA THR A 278 -29.16 -9.49 -1.77
C THR A 278 -28.37 -8.62 -2.75
N THR A 279 -28.67 -8.73 -4.03
CA THR A 279 -28.10 -7.95 -5.15
C THR A 279 -27.97 -6.46 -4.82
N VAL A 280 -26.73 -5.99 -4.62
CA VAL A 280 -26.40 -4.55 -4.52
C VAL A 280 -26.11 -4.06 -5.94
N SER A 281 -26.74 -2.96 -6.35
CA SER A 281 -26.77 -2.51 -7.75
C SER A 281 -25.56 -1.68 -8.22
N VAL A 282 -24.59 -1.41 -7.35
CA VAL A 282 -23.47 -0.49 -7.64
C VAL A 282 -22.15 -1.13 -7.21
N ILE A 283 -21.27 -1.39 -8.19
CA ILE A 283 -19.88 -1.81 -7.99
C ILE A 283 -19.04 -0.53 -7.91
N PHE A 284 -18.28 -0.35 -6.82
CA PHE A 284 -17.43 0.81 -6.61
C PHE A 284 -15.94 0.46 -6.77
N ASP A 285 -15.43 0.55 -8.01
CA ASP A 285 -14.03 0.29 -8.32
C ASP A 285 -13.25 1.60 -8.60
N PRO A 286 -12.79 2.34 -7.56
CA PRO A 286 -12.17 3.66 -7.71
C PRO A 286 -10.86 3.67 -8.50
N LEU A 287 -10.19 2.51 -8.64
CA LEU A 287 -8.86 2.43 -9.25
C LEU A 287 -8.83 1.48 -10.45
N SER A 288 -9.99 1.01 -10.92
CA SER A 288 -10.09 -0.05 -11.92
C SER A 288 -9.28 -1.30 -11.50
N VAL A 289 -9.34 -1.67 -10.21
CA VAL A 289 -8.67 -2.84 -9.63
C VAL A 289 -9.19 -4.16 -10.18
N GLU A 290 -10.37 -4.17 -10.81
CA GLU A 290 -10.90 -5.32 -11.56
C GLU A 290 -10.22 -5.51 -12.93
N GLY A 291 -9.46 -4.52 -13.41
CA GLY A 291 -8.72 -4.60 -14.66
C GLY A 291 -7.57 -5.60 -14.62
N GLU A 292 -7.30 -6.23 -15.76
CA GLU A 292 -6.11 -7.06 -15.93
C GLU A 292 -4.84 -6.20 -15.89
N ASP A 293 -3.75 -6.77 -15.35
CA ASP A 293 -2.44 -6.15 -15.48
C ASP A 293 -2.05 -6.12 -16.95
N ILE A 294 -1.52 -4.99 -17.42
CA ILE A 294 -0.95 -4.92 -18.75
C ILE A 294 0.43 -5.57 -18.67
N PRO A 295 0.65 -6.73 -19.33
CA PRO A 295 1.95 -7.38 -19.29
C PRO A 295 3.03 -6.44 -19.83
N HIS A 296 4.21 -6.56 -19.26
CA HIS A 296 5.36 -5.78 -19.67
C HIS A 296 6.30 -6.65 -20.49
N PRO A 297 6.86 -6.13 -21.62
CA PRO A 297 7.86 -6.87 -22.35
C PRO A 297 9.08 -7.06 -21.44
N GLN A 298 9.87 -8.08 -21.75
CA GLN A 298 11.00 -8.46 -20.93
C GLN A 298 11.96 -7.27 -20.73
N TYR A 299 12.18 -6.48 -21.77
CA TYR A 299 12.95 -5.25 -21.71
C TYR A 299 12.08 -4.05 -22.12
N THR A 300 12.37 -2.86 -21.60
CA THR A 300 11.78 -1.59 -22.06
C THR A 300 12.80 -0.47 -21.98
N LEU A 301 12.70 0.51 -22.88
CA LEU A 301 13.43 1.77 -22.79
C LEU A 301 12.50 2.88 -22.30
N MET A 302 12.94 3.62 -21.29
CA MET A 302 12.26 4.81 -20.76
C MET A 302 13.16 6.02 -20.91
N GLN A 303 12.58 7.16 -21.31
CA GLN A 303 13.22 8.47 -21.28
C GLN A 303 12.38 9.43 -20.44
N GLU A 304 13.01 10.06 -19.45
CA GLU A 304 12.43 11.12 -18.63
C GLU A 304 13.26 12.40 -18.81
N MET A 305 12.58 13.54 -18.79
CA MET A 305 13.20 14.87 -18.87
C MET A 305 12.89 15.60 -17.56
N ILE A 306 13.93 15.85 -16.76
CA ILE A 306 13.83 16.43 -15.42
C ILE A 306 14.44 17.84 -15.48
N PRO A 307 13.65 18.89 -15.17
CA PRO A 307 14.20 20.23 -15.01
C PRO A 307 15.18 20.25 -13.83
N ASN A 308 16.41 20.71 -14.07
CA ASN A 308 17.43 20.90 -13.03
C ASN A 308 17.41 22.36 -12.55
N PRO A 309 17.52 22.64 -11.23
CA PRO A 309 17.58 23.99 -10.67
C PRO A 309 18.59 24.97 -11.31
N GLU A 310 19.60 24.49 -12.05
CA GLU A 310 20.60 25.32 -12.75
C GLU A 310 20.20 25.71 -14.19
N GLU A 311 18.91 25.79 -14.50
CA GLU A 311 18.37 26.02 -15.87
C GLU A 311 18.76 24.95 -16.92
N GLN A 312 19.34 23.84 -16.47
CA GLN A 312 19.66 22.70 -17.31
C GLN A 312 18.48 21.73 -17.37
N LEU A 313 18.31 21.04 -18.50
CA LEU A 313 17.42 19.89 -18.59
C LEU A 313 18.23 18.62 -18.44
N GLN A 314 17.89 17.80 -17.46
CA GLN A 314 18.45 16.47 -17.27
C GLN A 314 17.61 15.46 -18.05
N VAL A 315 18.20 14.86 -19.08
CA VAL A 315 17.59 13.74 -19.80
C VAL A 315 18.08 12.45 -19.18
N VAL A 316 17.18 11.70 -18.56
CA VAL A 316 17.45 10.40 -17.96
C VAL A 316 16.88 9.32 -18.87
N ARG A 317 17.73 8.40 -19.33
CA ARG A 317 17.31 7.22 -20.08
C ARG A 317 17.61 5.98 -19.27
N CYS A 318 16.66 5.05 -19.19
CA CYS A 318 16.91 3.78 -18.53
C CYS A 318 16.37 2.60 -19.34
N VAL A 319 17.14 1.53 -19.33
CA VAL A 319 16.69 0.21 -19.77
C VAL A 319 16.17 -0.52 -18.54
N ARG A 320 14.94 -1.00 -18.64
CA ARG A 320 14.26 -1.76 -17.59
C ARG A 320 14.12 -3.21 -18.00
N HIS A 321 14.46 -4.12 -17.10
CA HIS A 321 14.21 -5.55 -17.23
C HIS A 321 13.05 -5.95 -16.31
N THR A 322 12.05 -6.64 -16.86
CA THR A 322 10.91 -7.18 -16.13
C THR A 322 11.30 -8.51 -15.49
N VAL A 323 11.18 -8.62 -14.17
CA VAL A 323 11.45 -9.84 -13.42
C VAL A 323 10.24 -10.23 -12.58
N THR A 324 9.92 -11.51 -12.52
CA THR A 324 8.85 -12.01 -11.66
C THR A 324 9.35 -12.24 -10.24
N ARG A 325 8.54 -11.87 -9.25
CA ARG A 325 8.77 -12.14 -7.82
C ARG A 325 7.49 -12.64 -7.15
N GLU A 326 7.66 -13.56 -6.21
CA GLU A 326 6.57 -14.16 -5.45
C GLU A 326 6.40 -13.48 -4.10
N TRP A 327 5.17 -13.15 -3.72
CA TRP A 327 4.83 -12.69 -2.38
C TRP A 327 3.48 -13.24 -1.95
N SER A 328 3.44 -13.90 -0.79
CA SER A 328 2.21 -14.50 -0.24
C SER A 328 1.49 -15.44 -1.22
N GLY A 329 2.25 -16.15 -2.07
CA GLY A 329 1.73 -17.08 -3.07
C GLY A 329 1.27 -16.45 -4.39
N GLU A 330 1.51 -15.15 -4.57
CA GLU A 330 1.14 -14.40 -5.76
C GLU A 330 2.37 -13.89 -6.52
N SER A 331 2.30 -13.91 -7.85
CA SER A 331 3.36 -13.43 -8.74
C SER A 331 3.18 -11.96 -9.12
N PHE A 332 4.26 -11.20 -9.04
CA PHE A 332 4.33 -9.78 -9.41
C PHE A 332 5.43 -9.54 -10.45
N GLU A 333 5.11 -8.79 -11.49
CA GLU A 333 6.10 -8.29 -12.47
C GLU A 333 6.77 -7.03 -11.91
N ILE A 334 8.08 -7.10 -11.67
CA ILE A 334 8.88 -6.02 -11.11
C ILE A 334 9.82 -5.48 -12.19
N ARG A 335 9.80 -4.18 -12.42
CA ARG A 335 10.69 -3.51 -13.36
C ARG A 335 11.96 -3.03 -12.66
N ARG A 336 13.10 -3.58 -13.05
CA ARG A 336 14.43 -3.18 -12.54
C ARG A 336 15.16 -2.36 -13.59
N ASN A 337 15.66 -1.19 -13.21
CA ASN A 337 16.62 -0.46 -14.03
C ASN A 337 17.92 -1.28 -14.07
N ILE A 338 18.31 -1.73 -15.26
CA ILE A 338 19.57 -2.48 -15.45
C ILE A 338 20.66 -1.62 -16.08
N LYS A 339 20.27 -0.52 -16.74
CA LYS A 339 21.20 0.51 -17.21
C LYS A 339 20.52 1.87 -17.15
N THR A 340 21.26 2.87 -16.68
CA THR A 340 20.79 4.26 -16.60
C THR A 340 21.85 5.16 -17.21
N GLN A 341 21.43 6.08 -18.06
CA GLN A 341 22.26 7.14 -18.62
C GLN A 341 21.61 8.48 -18.28
N VAL A 342 22.44 9.43 -17.87
CA VAL A 342 22.02 10.78 -17.53
C VAL A 342 22.80 11.76 -18.39
N LYS A 343 22.11 12.64 -19.11
CA LYS A 343 22.72 13.71 -19.90
C LYS A 343 22.14 15.05 -19.47
N LEU A 344 23.01 15.99 -19.10
CA LEU A 344 22.65 17.37 -18.86
C LEU A 344 22.65 18.14 -20.18
N THR A 345 21.67 19.01 -20.37
CA THR A 345 21.54 19.85 -21.57
C THR A 345 21.30 21.29 -21.14
N GLU A 346 21.95 22.24 -21.81
CA GLU A 346 22.06 23.63 -21.37
C GLU A 346 20.88 24.53 -21.79
N HIS A 347 19.76 23.98 -22.28
CA HIS A 347 18.67 24.78 -22.85
C HIS A 347 17.27 24.38 -22.33
N MET A 348 16.59 25.33 -21.69
CA MET A 348 15.16 25.28 -21.42
C MET A 348 14.35 25.71 -22.67
N VAL A 349 13.60 24.76 -23.22
CA VAL A 349 12.23 24.87 -23.77
C VAL A 349 11.95 25.45 -25.17
N ASP A 350 12.84 26.15 -25.89
CA ASP A 350 12.44 26.64 -27.24
C ASP A 350 12.73 25.69 -28.42
N SER A 351 13.58 24.67 -28.23
CA SER A 351 13.66 23.52 -29.14
C SER A 351 14.41 22.37 -28.47
N VAL A 352 13.72 21.28 -28.15
CA VAL A 352 14.40 20.01 -27.87
C VAL A 352 14.99 19.56 -29.21
N PRO A 353 16.32 19.47 -29.38
CA PRO A 353 16.90 19.04 -30.65
C PRO A 353 16.33 17.69 -31.08
N GLU A 354 16.02 17.49 -32.37
CA GLU A 354 15.49 16.21 -32.90
C GLU A 354 16.38 15.01 -32.54
N THR A 355 17.69 15.23 -32.38
CA THR A 355 18.65 14.22 -31.91
C THR A 355 18.39 13.71 -30.50
N ILE A 356 17.61 14.43 -29.68
CA ILE A 356 17.14 13.99 -28.35
C ILE A 356 15.79 13.26 -28.45
N LEU A 357 15.00 13.55 -29.49
CA LEU A 357 13.69 12.93 -29.75
C LEU A 357 13.81 11.58 -30.47
N ILE A 358 14.89 11.33 -31.21
CA ILE A 358 15.16 10.05 -31.86
C ILE A 358 15.69 9.07 -30.79
N VAL A 359 14.83 8.12 -30.43
CA VAL A 359 15.03 7.10 -29.38
C VAL A 359 16.23 6.18 -29.67
N ASN A 360 16.70 6.13 -30.92
CA ASN A 360 17.62 5.09 -31.41
C ASN A 360 19.09 5.53 -31.65
N GLN A 361 19.50 6.78 -31.38
CA GLN A 361 20.83 7.28 -31.79
C GLN A 361 21.82 7.54 -30.64
N PHE A 362 21.94 6.65 -29.66
CA PHE A 362 23.03 6.76 -28.67
C PHE A 362 23.79 5.45 -28.52
N ASP A 363 25.10 5.54 -28.79
CA ASP A 363 26.06 4.47 -28.55
C ASP A 363 26.23 4.27 -27.05
N PHE A 364 25.68 3.17 -26.52
CA PHE A 364 25.99 2.73 -25.17
C PHE A 364 27.30 1.96 -25.22
N THR A 365 28.37 2.57 -24.72
CA THR A 365 29.70 1.96 -24.70
C THR A 365 29.66 0.60 -24.00
N GLU A 366 30.27 -0.38 -24.68
CA GLU A 366 30.41 -1.77 -24.29
C GLU A 366 31.05 -1.88 -22.92
N GLY A 367 30.28 -2.43 -22.00
CA GLY A 367 30.68 -2.74 -20.65
C GLY A 367 29.55 -3.57 -20.06
N GLU A 368 29.76 -4.89 -20.09
CA GLU A 368 28.92 -5.99 -19.59
C GLU A 368 27.89 -6.57 -20.59
N ASP A 369 28.31 -7.66 -21.25
CA ASP A 369 27.63 -8.89 -21.76
C ASP A 369 26.24 -8.85 -22.42
N LEU A 370 25.60 -7.70 -22.61
CA LEU A 370 24.37 -7.60 -23.37
C LEU A 370 24.69 -6.99 -24.73
N TYR A 371 24.75 -7.83 -25.77
CA TYR A 371 24.88 -7.39 -27.16
C TYR A 371 23.49 -6.90 -27.63
N TRP A 372 23.24 -5.60 -27.53
CA TRP A 372 21.89 -5.01 -27.55
C TRP A 372 21.23 -4.90 -28.93
N GLU A 373 21.98 -5.04 -30.03
CA GLU A 373 21.38 -5.13 -31.38
C GLU A 373 20.39 -6.30 -31.54
N LYS A 374 20.33 -7.21 -30.56
CA LYS A 374 19.43 -8.38 -30.54
C LYS A 374 18.38 -8.36 -29.43
N VAL A 375 18.31 -7.30 -28.62
CA VAL A 375 17.28 -7.22 -27.57
C VAL A 375 16.11 -6.43 -28.13
N ASP A 376 15.02 -7.15 -28.43
CA ASP A 376 13.73 -6.54 -28.71
C ASP A 376 13.28 -5.78 -27.46
N LEU A 377 13.59 -4.48 -27.41
CA LEU A 377 13.21 -3.56 -26.34
C LEU A 377 11.69 -3.43 -26.18
N PHE A 378 10.95 -3.91 -27.17
CA PHE A 378 9.51 -4.09 -27.16
C PHE A 378 9.20 -5.27 -28.08
N ASP A 379 8.23 -6.12 -27.74
CA ASP A 379 7.68 -7.03 -28.73
C ASP A 379 6.64 -6.30 -29.60
N GLN A 380 6.47 -6.75 -30.85
CA GLN A 380 5.54 -6.16 -31.83
C GLN A 380 4.10 -6.11 -31.29
N GLN A 381 3.68 -7.17 -30.60
CA GLN A 381 2.34 -7.28 -30.04
C GLN A 381 2.09 -6.19 -28.98
N TRP A 382 3.09 -5.88 -28.15
CA TRP A 382 3.02 -4.85 -27.12
C TRP A 382 2.94 -3.44 -27.72
N ILE A 383 3.74 -3.16 -28.77
CA ILE A 383 3.67 -1.88 -29.49
C ILE A 383 2.29 -1.67 -30.09
N GLU A 384 1.76 -2.68 -30.77
CA GLU A 384 0.44 -2.63 -31.41
C GLU A 384 -0.68 -2.44 -30.38
N GLN A 385 -0.65 -3.17 -29.27
CA GLN A 385 -1.64 -3.04 -28.20
C GLN A 385 -1.62 -1.67 -27.53
N ARG A 386 -0.43 -1.08 -27.31
CA ARG A 386 -0.30 0.14 -26.51
C ARG A 386 -0.41 1.43 -27.33
N TYR A 387 0.12 1.44 -28.55
CA TYR A 387 0.22 2.63 -29.39
C TYR A 387 -0.49 2.48 -30.75
N GLY A 388 -0.80 1.26 -31.18
CA GLY A 388 -1.39 0.96 -32.48
C GLY A 388 -0.62 1.62 -33.62
N ASN A 389 -1.34 2.16 -34.61
CA ASN A 389 -0.76 2.83 -35.78
C ASN A 389 -0.07 4.16 -35.47
N ARG A 390 -0.09 4.64 -34.22
CA ARG A 390 0.57 5.87 -33.77
C ARG A 390 1.86 5.59 -32.98
N SER A 391 2.42 4.38 -33.11
CA SER A 391 3.69 4.03 -32.48
C SER A 391 4.80 5.02 -32.87
N PRO A 392 5.45 5.67 -31.90
CA PRO A 392 6.69 6.41 -32.17
C PRO A 392 7.90 5.49 -32.34
N PHE A 393 7.72 4.17 -32.19
CA PHE A 393 8.78 3.16 -32.26
C PHE A 393 8.77 2.44 -33.60
N GLN A 394 9.95 2.32 -34.21
CA GLN A 394 10.21 1.40 -35.32
C GLN A 394 11.00 0.22 -34.76
N LEU A 395 10.43 -0.98 -34.89
CA LEU A 395 11.19 -2.21 -34.64
C LEU A 395 12.26 -2.35 -35.72
N GLN A 396 13.51 -2.51 -35.32
CA GLN A 396 14.54 -2.94 -36.24
C GLN A 396 14.25 -4.40 -36.59
N SER A 397 13.55 -4.62 -37.69
CA SER A 397 13.49 -5.96 -38.27
C SER A 397 14.92 -6.36 -38.67
N GLU A 398 15.31 -7.60 -38.41
CA GLU A 398 16.63 -8.18 -38.77
C GLU A 398 17.02 -8.06 -40.26
N GLU A 399 16.18 -7.48 -41.12
CA GLU A 399 16.47 -7.18 -42.52
C GLU A 399 17.25 -5.86 -42.71
N GLN A 400 18.43 -5.75 -42.09
CA GLN A 400 19.52 -4.93 -42.64
C GLN A 400 20.86 -5.65 -42.49
N ASN A 401 20.90 -6.89 -42.95
CA ASN A 401 22.14 -7.55 -43.36
C ASN A 401 21.90 -8.42 -44.59
N VAL A 402 21.53 -7.78 -45.70
CA VAL A 402 21.76 -8.35 -47.04
C VAL A 402 22.14 -7.23 -48.01
N VAL A 403 23.46 -7.00 -48.15
CA VAL A 403 24.18 -6.65 -49.41
C VAL A 403 23.82 -5.27 -50.03
N ASP A 404 24.71 -4.30 -50.26
CA ASP A 404 26.14 -4.29 -50.65
C ASP A 404 26.98 -3.29 -49.82
#